data_AF-A0A1V6NLS9-F1
#
_entry.id   AF-A0A1V6NLS9-F1
#
_cell.length_a   1.000
_cell.length_b   1.000
_cell.length_c   1.000
_cell.angle_alpha   90.00
_cell.angle_beta   90.00
_cell.angle_gamma   90.00
#
_symmetry.space_group_name_H-M   'P 1'
#
loop_
_entity.id
_entity.type
_entity.pdbx_description
1 polymer ?
#
loop_
_entity_poly.entity_id
_entity_poly.type
_entity_poly.pdbx_seq_one_letter_code
_entity_poly.pdbx_strand_id
1 'polypeptide(L)'
;MHKVLVPKYNGAHRFACLALYRALLRQCRPSAADTPWLGEAKPLVRQNFRKYKKLQSPSQTANALKAGYEALDLLSSSHTNQHDAHRITTLITQARSQKDKYAAMQRKIRPAAQPAKPLTPKKARKEKSIRFQEETNQRHPNATSILNRPRPLGDKKRNVPVLVNARGLPFLRYKKPQPRNVSSVIRTKLGRRWNWIERRDRLKIELLFAKDEEEWDRVTETKEPTEEPSTWSEHPENAIVDVNAKIAHFDMHSKELSDNMWKIVLAEKALAEEEANQTQLKQ
;
A
#
# COMPACT_ATOMS: atom_id res chain seq x y z
N MET A 1 -20.36 48.90 6.28
CA MET A 1 -19.41 47.79 6.54
C MET A 1 -18.59 47.54 5.28
N HIS A 2 -17.28 47.83 5.29
CA HIS A 2 -16.42 47.58 4.13
C HIS A 2 -16.21 46.07 3.97
N LYS A 3 -16.50 45.53 2.78
CA LYS A 3 -16.23 44.12 2.45
C LYS A 3 -14.71 43.93 2.44
N VAL A 4 -14.16 43.30 3.48
CA VAL A 4 -12.75 42.92 3.54
C VAL A 4 -12.52 41.80 2.54
N LEU A 5 -12.04 42.15 1.35
CA LEU A 5 -11.68 41.18 0.32
C LEU A 5 -10.49 40.35 0.80
N VAL A 6 -10.70 39.04 0.92
CA VAL A 6 -9.67 38.09 1.32
C VAL A 6 -8.56 38.08 0.24
N PRO A 7 -7.28 38.33 0.60
CA PRO A 7 -6.19 38.50 -0.36
C PRO A 7 -6.05 37.37 -1.39
N LYS A 8 -6.34 36.12 -0.99
CA LYS A 8 -6.27 34.95 -1.88
C LYS A 8 -7.17 35.03 -3.12
N TYR A 9 -8.31 35.74 -3.02
CA TYR A 9 -9.27 35.86 -4.12
C TYR A 9 -9.10 37.16 -4.91
N ASN A 10 -8.15 38.01 -4.53
CA ASN A 10 -7.86 39.24 -5.24
C ASN A 10 -6.77 39.00 -6.32
N GLY A 11 -7.16 39.14 -7.59
CA GLY A 11 -6.23 39.00 -8.73
C GLY A 11 -5.06 40.00 -8.68
N ALA A 12 -5.32 41.25 -8.26
CA ALA A 12 -4.29 42.28 -8.12
C ALA A 12 -3.26 41.91 -7.04
N HIS A 13 -3.70 41.33 -5.92
CA HIS A 13 -2.79 40.84 -4.88
C HIS A 13 -1.88 39.73 -5.40
N ARG A 14 -2.44 38.74 -6.11
CA ARG A 14 -1.66 37.66 -6.71
C ARG A 14 -0.63 38.21 -7.70
N PHE A 15 -1.02 39.17 -8.54
CA PHE A 15 -0.12 39.82 -9.49
C PHE A 15 1.01 40.56 -8.77
N ALA A 16 0.69 41.40 -7.78
CA ALA A 16 1.68 42.15 -7.00
C ALA A 16 2.69 41.23 -6.30
N CYS A 17 2.23 40.15 -5.66
CA CYS A 17 3.12 39.17 -5.03
C CYS A 17 4.04 38.47 -6.04
N LEU A 18 3.53 38.11 -7.22
CA LEU A 18 4.35 37.49 -8.27
C LEU A 18 5.36 38.47 -8.87
N ALA A 19 4.97 39.73 -9.07
CA ALA A 19 5.86 40.78 -9.54
C ALA A 19 6.99 41.02 -8.54
N LEU A 20 6.66 41.20 -7.26
CA LEU A 20 7.64 41.38 -6.18
C LEU A 20 8.58 40.17 -6.04
N TYR A 21 8.03 38.95 -6.08
CA TYR A 21 8.83 37.73 -6.03
C TYR A 21 9.84 37.65 -7.19
N ARG A 22 9.41 37.98 -8.41
CA ARG A 22 10.30 38.00 -9.58
C ARG A 22 11.34 39.11 -9.49
N ALA A 23 10.94 40.30 -9.03
CA ALA A 23 11.85 41.43 -8.86
C ALA A 23 12.97 41.11 -7.86
N LEU A 24 12.62 40.58 -6.68
CA LEU A 24 13.59 40.16 -5.67
C LEU A 24 14.53 39.07 -6.20
N LEU A 25 13.99 38.06 -6.89
CA LEU A 25 14.83 37.01 -7.49
C LEU A 25 15.75 37.52 -8.61
N ARG A 26 15.36 38.61 -9.30
CA ARG A 26 16.20 39.25 -10.31
C ARG A 26 17.39 39.95 -9.66
N GLN A 27 17.18 40.64 -8.54
CA GLN A 27 18.26 41.26 -7.78
C GLN A 27 19.18 40.24 -7.11
N CYS A 28 18.68 39.04 -6.78
CA CYS A 28 19.50 37.96 -6.24
C CYS A 28 20.29 37.15 -7.30
N ARG A 29 20.49 37.66 -8.52
CA ARG A 29 21.28 36.98 -9.56
C ARG A 29 22.76 37.30 -9.38
N PRO A 30 23.67 36.30 -9.44
CA PRO A 30 25.12 36.53 -9.37
C PRO A 30 25.55 37.60 -10.35
N SER A 31 26.10 38.71 -9.84
CA SER A 31 26.90 39.65 -10.65
C SER A 31 28.36 39.20 -10.58
N ALA A 32 29.18 39.58 -11.56
CA ALA A 32 30.60 39.22 -11.63
C ALA A 32 31.44 39.73 -10.43
N ALA A 33 30.87 40.58 -9.58
CA ALA A 33 31.48 41.01 -8.32
C ALA A 33 31.09 40.04 -7.18
N ASP A 34 32.10 39.43 -6.57
CA ASP A 34 32.00 38.49 -5.45
C ASP A 34 31.25 39.10 -4.25
N THR A 35 29.93 38.95 -4.24
CA THR A 35 29.06 39.37 -3.14
C THR A 35 28.58 38.12 -2.39
N PRO A 36 29.19 37.77 -1.25
CA PRO A 36 28.94 36.49 -0.57
C PRO A 36 27.49 36.32 -0.09
N TRP A 37 26.76 37.41 0.14
CA TRP A 37 25.36 37.37 0.56
C TRP A 37 24.39 36.94 -0.54
N LEU A 38 24.79 37.02 -1.81
CA LEU A 38 23.90 36.86 -2.97
C LEU A 38 23.43 35.41 -3.15
N GLY A 39 24.32 34.44 -2.88
CA GLY A 39 24.00 33.01 -2.87
C GLY A 39 23.01 32.63 -1.77
N GLU A 40 22.99 33.39 -0.67
CA GLU A 40 22.18 33.11 0.53
C GLU A 40 20.83 33.83 0.50
N ALA A 41 20.74 35.00 -0.15
CA ALA A 41 19.50 35.77 -0.24
C ALA A 41 18.42 35.05 -1.06
N LYS A 42 18.79 34.41 -2.18
CA LYS A 42 17.86 33.69 -3.06
C LYS A 42 17.04 32.58 -2.36
N PRO A 43 17.65 31.64 -1.60
CA PRO A 43 16.89 30.64 -0.87
C PRO A 43 16.03 31.25 0.24
N LEU A 44 16.47 32.32 0.90
CA LEU A 44 15.69 33.02 1.93
C LEU A 44 14.42 33.66 1.36
N VAL A 45 14.51 34.34 0.21
CA VAL A 45 13.33 34.89 -0.49
C VAL A 45 12.34 33.77 -0.80
N ARG A 46 12.79 32.66 -1.37
CA ARG A 46 11.93 31.50 -1.66
C ARG A 46 11.27 30.93 -0.40
N GLN A 47 12.02 30.80 0.69
CA GLN A 47 11.51 30.30 1.96
C GLN A 47 10.45 31.24 2.55
N ASN A 48 10.67 32.55 2.52
CA ASN A 48 9.74 33.54 3.06
C ASN A 48 8.42 33.57 2.28
N PHE A 49 8.46 33.58 0.94
CA PHE A 49 7.23 33.51 0.14
C PHE A 49 6.46 32.19 0.36
N ARG A 50 7.17 31.06 0.58
CA ARG A 50 6.54 29.79 0.95
C ARG A 50 5.89 29.85 2.33
N LYS A 51 6.58 30.45 3.32
CA LYS A 51 6.07 30.64 4.69
C LYS A 51 4.78 31.45 4.70
N TYR A 52 4.74 32.57 3.95
CA TYR A 52 3.60 33.48 3.93
C TYR A 52 2.51 33.13 2.91
N LYS A 53 2.64 32.02 2.15
CA LYS A 53 1.65 31.60 1.13
C LYS A 53 0.22 31.45 1.67
N LYS A 54 0.06 31.08 2.94
CA LYS A 54 -1.25 30.89 3.59
C LYS A 54 -1.74 32.11 4.37
N LEU A 55 -1.01 33.22 4.35
CA LEU A 55 -1.37 34.44 5.07
C LEU A 55 -2.64 35.06 4.46
N GLN A 56 -3.66 35.31 5.27
CA GLN A 56 -4.95 35.88 4.82
C GLN A 56 -5.29 37.21 5.51
N SER A 57 -4.58 37.58 6.58
CA SER A 57 -4.85 38.83 7.30
C SER A 57 -4.42 40.04 6.46
N PRO A 58 -5.33 40.98 6.12
CA PRO A 58 -5.00 42.12 5.28
C PRO A 58 -3.87 42.99 5.84
N SER A 59 -3.85 43.23 7.15
CA SER A 59 -2.81 44.03 7.81
C SER A 59 -1.45 43.34 7.77
N GLN A 60 -1.42 42.02 8.04
CA GLN A 60 -0.18 41.25 7.95
C GLN A 60 0.32 41.15 6.51
N THR A 61 -0.58 41.03 5.54
CA THR A 61 -0.25 41.04 4.12
C THR A 61 0.32 42.39 3.69
N ALA A 62 -0.29 43.51 4.11
CA ALA A 62 0.21 44.85 3.83
C ALA A 62 1.60 45.07 4.43
N ASN A 63 1.80 44.69 5.69
CA ASN A 63 3.11 44.79 6.36
C ASN A 63 4.16 43.90 5.70
N ALA A 64 3.80 42.67 5.29
CA ALA A 64 4.71 41.77 4.60
C ALA A 64 5.09 42.27 3.21
N LEU A 65 4.14 42.86 2.47
CA LEU A 65 4.42 43.49 1.18
C LEU A 65 5.32 44.72 1.35
N LYS A 66 5.03 45.59 2.31
CA LYS A 66 5.86 46.75 2.64
C LYS A 66 7.30 46.34 2.95
N ALA A 67 7.49 45.36 3.83
CA ALA A 67 8.81 44.82 4.15
C ALA A 67 9.50 44.20 2.91
N GLY A 68 8.73 43.61 1.99
CA GLY A 68 9.26 43.07 0.74
C GLY A 68 9.71 44.15 -0.24
N TYR A 69 9.01 45.29 -0.32
CA TYR A 69 9.43 46.45 -1.10
C TYR A 69 10.67 47.12 -0.49
N GLU A 70 10.69 47.31 0.84
CA GLU A 70 11.89 47.81 1.54
C GLU A 70 13.10 46.90 1.29
N ALA A 71 12.90 45.58 1.30
CA ALA A 71 13.96 44.64 0.97
C ALA A 71 14.41 44.74 -0.50
N LEU A 72 13.48 45.02 -1.43
CA LEU A 72 13.82 45.23 -2.83
C LEU A 72 14.65 46.50 -3.02
N ASP A 73 14.27 47.58 -2.33
CA ASP A 73 14.98 48.86 -2.37
C ASP A 73 16.40 48.69 -1.82
N LEU A 74 16.55 48.05 -0.66
CA LEU A 74 17.87 47.73 -0.08
C LEU A 74 18.73 46.84 -0.99
N LEU A 75 18.13 45.83 -1.62
CA LEU A 75 18.85 44.98 -2.59
C LEU A 75 19.29 45.80 -3.81
N SER A 76 18.43 46.70 -4.30
CA SER A 76 18.77 47.55 -5.44
C SER A 76 19.89 48.55 -5.11
N SER A 77 19.84 49.17 -3.94
CA SER A 77 20.84 50.15 -3.50
C SER A 77 22.18 49.49 -3.18
N SER A 78 22.17 48.23 -2.73
CA SER A 78 23.39 47.47 -2.41
C SER A 78 24.32 47.22 -3.61
N HIS A 79 23.80 47.32 -4.84
CA HIS A 79 24.63 47.22 -6.04
C HIS A 79 25.51 48.46 -6.25
N THR A 80 25.09 49.63 -5.75
CA THR A 80 25.80 50.90 -5.90
C THR A 80 26.48 51.33 -4.60
N ASN A 81 25.91 50.98 -3.44
CA ASN A 81 26.33 51.44 -2.14
C ASN A 81 26.85 50.30 -1.26
N GLN A 82 28.16 50.31 -0.96
CA GLN A 82 28.82 49.26 -0.17
C GLN A 82 28.29 49.17 1.27
N HIS A 83 27.82 50.29 1.84
CA HIS A 83 27.20 50.30 3.16
C HIS A 83 25.94 49.42 3.21
N ASP A 84 25.11 49.45 2.17
CA ASP A 84 23.88 48.66 2.12
C ASP A 84 24.17 47.18 1.88
N ALA A 85 25.20 46.86 1.10
CA ALA A 85 25.71 45.49 0.98
C ALA A 85 26.18 44.93 2.33
N HIS A 86 26.90 45.74 3.12
CA HIS A 86 27.31 45.36 4.48
C HIS A 86 26.10 45.25 5.45
N ARG A 87 25.08 46.09 5.27
CA ARG A 87 23.83 45.98 6.04
C ARG A 87 23.11 44.66 5.73
N ILE A 88 23.10 44.20 4.48
CA ILE A 88 22.48 42.91 4.12
C ILE A 88 23.24 41.74 4.75
N THR A 89 24.57 41.74 4.69
CA THR A 89 25.38 40.67 5.30
C THR A 89 25.14 40.59 6.81
N THR A 90 25.12 41.73 7.51
CA THR A 90 24.84 41.77 8.96
C THR A 90 23.43 41.28 9.30
N LEU A 91 22.41 41.61 8.51
CA LEU A 91 21.06 41.09 8.72
C LEU A 91 20.97 39.57 8.53
N ILE A 92 21.65 39.02 7.52
CA ILE A 92 21.66 37.57 7.27
C ILE A 92 22.37 36.82 8.41
N THR A 93 23.51 37.32 8.89
CA THR A 93 24.24 36.72 10.00
C THR A 93 23.45 36.79 11.31
N GLN A 94 22.79 37.93 11.59
CA GLN A 94 21.90 38.07 12.74
C GLN A 94 20.73 37.08 12.67
N ALA A 95 20.04 36.97 11.52
CA ALA A 95 18.93 36.04 11.34
C ALA A 95 19.33 34.57 11.56
N ARG A 96 20.52 34.19 11.10
CA ARG A 96 21.10 32.85 11.38
C ARG A 96 21.33 32.63 12.86
N SER A 97 22.00 33.57 13.53
CA SER A 97 22.27 33.48 14.96
C SER A 97 20.99 33.34 15.80
N GLN A 98 19.93 34.06 15.44
CA GLN A 98 18.63 33.96 16.11
C GLN A 98 17.97 32.59 15.90
N LYS A 99 18.04 32.06 14.67
CA LYS A 99 17.52 30.73 14.35
C LYS A 99 18.23 29.65 15.16
N ASP A 100 19.55 29.75 15.29
CA ASP A 100 20.36 28.78 16.03
C ASP A 100 20.09 28.88 17.54
N LYS A 101 19.99 30.10 18.09
CA LYS A 101 19.57 30.32 19.49
C LYS A 101 18.19 29.71 19.77
N TYR A 102 17.22 29.94 18.89
CA TYR A 102 15.89 29.36 19.03
C TYR A 102 15.92 27.83 18.93
N ALA A 103 16.69 27.26 18.00
CA ALA A 103 16.85 25.81 17.87
C ALA A 103 17.51 25.19 19.12
N ALA A 104 18.53 25.85 19.68
CA ALA A 104 19.18 25.42 20.92
C ALA A 104 18.22 25.49 22.12
N MET A 105 17.44 26.56 22.22
CA MET A 105 16.40 26.70 23.25
C MET A 105 15.35 25.59 23.13
N GLN A 106 14.85 25.31 21.92
CA GLN A 106 13.91 24.22 21.66
C GLN A 106 14.49 22.85 22.01
N ARG A 107 15.79 22.62 21.75
CA ARG A 107 16.48 21.38 22.17
C ARG A 107 16.56 21.26 23.69
N LYS A 108 16.78 22.35 24.42
CA LYS A 108 16.81 22.37 25.89
C LYS A 108 15.43 22.13 26.51
N ILE A 109 14.38 22.67 25.89
CA ILE A 109 12.99 22.51 26.36
C ILE A 109 12.45 21.11 26.04
N ARG A 110 12.90 20.48 24.95
CA ARG A 110 12.46 19.14 24.59
C ARG A 110 13.05 18.12 25.57
N PRO A 111 12.23 17.39 26.35
CA PRO A 111 12.75 16.36 27.24
C PRO A 111 13.49 15.27 26.44
N ALA A 112 14.63 14.81 26.98
CA ALA A 112 15.59 13.92 26.34
C ALA A 112 14.99 12.59 25.82
N ALA A 113 13.86 12.17 26.37
CA ALA A 113 13.03 11.10 25.83
C ALA A 113 11.56 11.50 26.02
N GLN A 114 10.88 11.92 24.95
CA GLN A 114 9.42 11.92 25.02
C GLN A 114 8.98 10.46 25.17
N PRO A 115 8.15 10.11 26.17
CA PRO A 115 7.60 8.76 26.26
C PRO A 115 6.91 8.46 24.93
N ALA A 116 7.16 7.27 24.38
CA ALA A 116 6.58 6.87 23.11
C ALA A 116 5.08 7.11 23.18
N LYS A 117 4.56 7.96 22.28
CA LYS A 117 3.13 8.29 22.24
C LYS A 117 2.36 6.98 22.24
N PRO A 118 1.35 6.81 23.12
CA PRO A 118 0.58 5.58 23.16
C PRO A 118 0.08 5.26 21.75
N LEU A 119 0.27 4.01 21.32
CA LEU A 119 -0.15 3.59 19.98
C LEU A 119 -1.62 3.91 19.80
N THR A 120 -1.95 4.62 18.71
CA THR A 120 -3.34 4.82 18.36
C THR A 120 -4.03 3.45 18.23
N PRO A 121 -5.32 3.32 18.56
CA PRO A 121 -6.01 2.02 18.56
C PRO A 121 -5.90 1.31 17.21
N LYS A 122 -5.87 2.08 16.11
CA LYS A 122 -5.64 1.56 14.75
C LYS A 122 -4.26 0.92 14.59
N LYS A 123 -3.20 1.55 15.11
CA LYS A 123 -1.84 1.00 15.06
C LYS A 123 -1.72 -0.26 15.92
N ALA A 124 -2.29 -0.26 17.13
CA ALA A 124 -2.32 -1.44 17.99
C ALA A 124 -3.05 -2.62 17.34
N ARG A 125 -4.20 -2.37 16.67
CA ARG A 125 -4.92 -3.42 15.93
C ARG A 125 -4.10 -3.96 14.75
N LYS A 126 -3.40 -3.10 14.02
CA LYS A 126 -2.51 -3.51 12.93
C LYS A 126 -1.38 -4.39 13.44
N GLU A 127 -0.72 -3.99 14.53
CA GLU A 127 0.37 -4.75 15.12
C GLU A 127 -0.08 -6.12 15.64
N LYS A 128 -1.22 -6.19 16.33
CA LYS A 128 -1.83 -7.48 16.72
C LYS A 128 -2.13 -8.38 15.52
N SER A 129 -2.58 -7.79 14.41
CA SER A 129 -2.82 -8.56 13.18
C SER A 129 -1.53 -9.06 12.54
N ILE A 130 -0.42 -8.31 12.62
CA ILE A 130 0.88 -8.72 12.09
C ILE A 130 1.41 -9.88 12.93
N ARG A 131 1.44 -9.73 14.27
CA ARG A 131 1.88 -10.79 15.19
C ARG A 131 1.09 -12.08 14.99
N PHE A 132 -0.24 -12.00 14.89
CA PHE A 132 -1.07 -13.17 14.61
C PHE A 132 -0.72 -13.85 13.27
N GLN A 133 -0.39 -13.08 12.23
CA GLN A 133 0.04 -13.66 10.97
C GLN A 133 1.39 -14.35 11.10
N GLU A 134 2.34 -13.73 11.83
CA GLU A 134 3.67 -14.29 12.08
C GLU A 134 3.60 -15.61 12.85
N GLU A 135 2.83 -15.64 13.94
CA GLU A 135 2.60 -16.84 14.76
C GLU A 135 1.93 -17.97 13.97
N THR A 136 1.05 -17.63 13.02
CA THR A 136 0.28 -18.62 12.24
C THR A 136 0.84 -18.89 10.85
N ASN A 137 2.06 -18.43 10.57
CA ASN A 137 2.73 -18.68 9.28
C ASN A 137 3.02 -20.16 9.06
N GLN A 138 3.34 -20.89 10.13
CA GLN A 138 3.62 -22.32 10.10
C GLN A 138 2.56 -23.11 10.85
N ARG A 139 2.41 -24.40 10.50
CA ARG A 139 1.59 -25.31 11.29
C ARG A 139 2.34 -25.64 12.58
N HIS A 140 1.67 -25.55 13.72
CA HIS A 140 2.25 -25.97 14.99
C HIS A 140 2.64 -27.46 14.92
N PRO A 141 3.84 -27.87 15.38
CA PRO A 141 4.32 -29.25 15.23
C PRO A 141 3.36 -30.28 15.84
N ASN A 142 2.75 -29.95 16.97
CA ASN A 142 1.80 -30.84 17.67
C ASN A 142 0.33 -30.68 17.21
N ALA A 143 0.07 -30.07 16.04
CA ALA A 143 -1.29 -29.83 15.58
C ALA A 143 -1.94 -31.11 15.02
N THR A 144 -2.90 -31.69 15.74
CA THR A 144 -3.73 -32.81 15.27
C THR A 144 -4.43 -32.48 13.94
N SER A 145 -4.60 -33.49 13.09
CA SER A 145 -5.36 -33.34 11.84
C SER A 145 -6.80 -32.89 12.13
N ILE A 146 -7.33 -32.02 11.26
CA ILE A 146 -8.71 -31.55 11.35
C ILE A 146 -9.70 -32.72 11.16
N LEU A 147 -9.31 -33.73 10.39
CA LEU A 147 -10.14 -34.91 10.10
C LEU A 147 -10.28 -35.86 11.29
N ASN A 148 -9.40 -35.78 12.29
CA ASN A 148 -9.44 -36.63 13.48
C ASN A 148 -10.36 -36.05 14.57
N ARG A 149 -11.40 -35.33 14.15
CA ARG A 149 -12.37 -34.68 15.03
C ARG A 149 -13.70 -35.43 14.98
N PRO A 150 -14.55 -35.35 16.02
CA PRO A 150 -14.52 -34.40 17.15
C PRO A 150 -13.46 -34.69 18.22
N ARG A 151 -13.09 -33.68 19.02
CA ARG A 151 -12.21 -33.86 20.19
C ARG A 151 -12.96 -34.51 21.36
N PRO A 152 -12.30 -35.23 22.28
CA PRO A 152 -12.94 -35.74 23.49
C PRO A 152 -13.51 -34.61 24.34
N LEU A 153 -14.46 -34.95 25.23
CA LEU A 153 -15.10 -34.01 26.16
C LEU A 153 -14.03 -33.29 26.99
N GLY A 154 -14.15 -31.97 27.12
CA GLY A 154 -13.17 -31.17 27.86
C GLY A 154 -13.80 -29.95 28.51
N ASP A 155 -13.10 -29.35 29.46
CA ASP A 155 -13.67 -28.33 30.36
C ASP A 155 -14.00 -26.98 29.68
N LYS A 156 -13.54 -26.76 28.45
CA LYS A 156 -13.77 -25.50 27.72
C LYS A 156 -14.88 -25.67 26.71
N LYS A 157 -15.79 -24.68 26.67
CA LYS A 157 -16.86 -24.58 25.65
C LYS A 157 -16.31 -24.89 24.25
N ARG A 158 -16.89 -25.89 23.60
CA ARG A 158 -16.56 -26.24 22.21
C ARG A 158 -16.83 -25.09 21.25
N ASN A 159 -15.85 -24.81 20.40
CA ASN A 159 -16.01 -23.93 19.25
C ASN A 159 -16.30 -24.78 18.02
N VAL A 160 -17.58 -24.86 17.65
CA VAL A 160 -18.02 -25.52 16.43
C VAL A 160 -17.47 -24.76 15.21
N PRO A 161 -16.71 -25.41 14.31
CA PRO A 161 -16.21 -24.76 13.11
C PRO A 161 -17.34 -24.49 12.11
N VAL A 162 -17.14 -23.45 11.30
CA VAL A 162 -18.02 -23.16 10.15
C VAL A 162 -17.37 -23.73 8.89
N LEU A 163 -18.09 -24.56 8.15
CA LEU A 163 -17.69 -25.00 6.81
C LEU A 163 -17.79 -23.82 5.84
N VAL A 164 -16.69 -23.51 5.17
CA VAL A 164 -16.59 -22.42 4.20
C VAL A 164 -16.02 -22.95 2.91
N ASN A 165 -16.59 -22.51 1.78
CA ASN A 165 -16.06 -22.81 0.45
C ASN A 165 -15.28 -21.60 -0.09
N ALA A 166 -14.01 -21.79 -0.46
CA ALA A 166 -13.20 -20.81 -1.17
C ALA A 166 -13.06 -21.23 -2.64
N ARG A 167 -14.00 -20.79 -3.50
CA ARG A 167 -13.98 -21.05 -4.97
C ARG A 167 -13.76 -22.52 -5.34
N GLY A 168 -14.48 -23.42 -4.69
CA GLY A 168 -14.40 -24.87 -4.92
C GLY A 168 -13.52 -25.62 -3.92
N LEU A 169 -12.73 -24.92 -3.08
CA LEU A 169 -11.93 -25.54 -2.04
C LEU A 169 -12.60 -25.40 -0.65
N PRO A 170 -13.16 -26.48 -0.06
CA PRO A 170 -13.74 -26.42 1.27
C PRO A 170 -12.68 -26.37 2.36
N PHE A 171 -12.97 -25.64 3.43
CA PHE A 171 -12.18 -25.66 4.66
C PHE A 171 -13.04 -25.31 5.89
N LEU A 172 -12.61 -25.80 7.05
CA LEU A 172 -13.23 -25.48 8.33
C LEU A 172 -12.60 -24.23 8.96
N ARG A 173 -13.44 -23.25 9.30
CA ARG A 173 -13.03 -22.00 9.94
C ARG A 173 -13.50 -21.96 11.40
N TYR A 174 -12.53 -21.97 12.33
CA TYR A 174 -12.79 -21.89 13.77
C TYR A 174 -12.86 -20.47 14.32
N LYS A 175 -11.99 -19.56 13.85
CA LYS A 175 -11.87 -18.20 14.37
C LYS A 175 -11.54 -17.21 13.25
N LYS A 176 -11.88 -15.93 13.46
CA LYS A 176 -11.38 -14.79 12.68
C LYS A 176 -10.37 -14.00 13.51
N PRO A 177 -9.26 -13.51 12.94
CA PRO A 177 -8.78 -13.74 11.56
C PRO A 177 -8.36 -15.21 11.30
N GLN A 178 -8.42 -15.62 10.03
CA GLN A 178 -7.99 -16.96 9.60
C GLN A 178 -6.46 -17.08 9.71
N PRO A 179 -5.91 -18.22 10.16
CA PRO A 179 -4.48 -18.40 10.25
C PRO A 179 -3.81 -18.31 8.86
N ARG A 180 -2.58 -17.77 8.84
CA ARG A 180 -1.87 -17.41 7.61
C ARG A 180 -1.47 -18.65 6.79
N ASN A 181 -1.08 -19.74 7.44
CA ASN A 181 -0.77 -21.01 6.81
C ASN A 181 -1.94 -21.57 5.96
N VAL A 182 -3.16 -21.63 6.51
CA VAL A 182 -4.35 -22.13 5.79
C VAL A 182 -4.67 -21.21 4.62
N SER A 183 -4.61 -19.89 4.84
CA SER A 183 -4.84 -18.91 3.77
C SER A 183 -3.81 -19.05 2.65
N SER A 184 -2.55 -19.37 2.98
CA SER A 184 -1.49 -19.63 2.00
C SER A 184 -1.77 -20.88 1.17
N VAL A 185 -2.10 -22.00 1.83
CA VAL A 185 -2.43 -23.26 1.15
C VAL A 185 -3.62 -23.10 0.21
N ILE A 186 -4.66 -22.39 0.64
CA ILE A 186 -5.84 -22.11 -0.20
C ILE A 186 -5.42 -21.36 -1.46
N ARG A 187 -4.61 -20.30 -1.32
CA ARG A 187 -4.11 -19.53 -2.48
C ARG A 187 -3.27 -20.39 -3.42
N THR A 188 -2.37 -21.21 -2.89
CA THR A 188 -1.53 -22.09 -3.72
C THR A 188 -2.38 -23.11 -4.49
N LYS A 189 -3.36 -23.75 -3.85
CA LYS A 189 -4.25 -24.71 -4.51
C LYS A 189 -5.13 -24.04 -5.57
N LEU A 190 -5.70 -22.88 -5.26
CA LEU A 190 -6.51 -22.13 -6.23
C LEU A 190 -5.68 -21.62 -7.41
N GLY A 191 -4.45 -21.16 -7.17
CA GLY A 191 -3.52 -20.78 -8.24
C GLY A 191 -3.19 -21.95 -9.14
N ARG A 192 -2.92 -23.14 -8.58
CA ARG A 192 -2.69 -24.36 -9.37
C ARG A 192 -3.88 -24.71 -10.26
N ARG A 193 -5.10 -24.66 -9.71
CA ARG A 193 -6.33 -24.90 -10.47
C ARG A 193 -6.52 -23.87 -11.59
N TRP A 194 -6.22 -22.60 -11.31
CA TRP A 194 -6.29 -21.53 -12.31
C TRP A 194 -5.30 -21.75 -13.45
N ASN A 195 -4.06 -22.14 -13.15
CA ASN A 195 -3.06 -22.45 -14.17
C ASN A 195 -3.49 -23.60 -15.09
N TRP A 196 -4.23 -24.60 -14.57
CA TRP A 196 -4.82 -25.65 -15.40
C TRP A 196 -5.91 -25.11 -16.32
N ILE A 197 -6.80 -24.25 -15.81
CA ILE A 197 -7.84 -23.62 -16.64
C ILE A 197 -7.21 -22.78 -17.75
N GLU A 198 -6.23 -21.96 -17.41
CA GLU A 198 -5.51 -21.14 -18.38
C GLU A 198 -4.78 -22.00 -19.42
N ARG A 199 -4.11 -23.08 -18.98
CA ARG A 199 -3.47 -24.04 -19.90
C ARG A 199 -4.49 -24.69 -20.84
N ARG A 200 -5.65 -25.13 -20.33
CA ARG A 200 -6.71 -25.71 -21.16
C ARG A 200 -7.19 -24.71 -22.21
N ASP A 201 -7.44 -23.47 -21.80
CA ASP A 201 -7.98 -22.45 -22.69
C ASP A 201 -6.95 -22.07 -23.77
N ARG A 202 -5.66 -22.04 -23.43
CA ARG A 202 -4.57 -21.89 -24.40
C ARG A 202 -4.49 -23.08 -25.37
N LEU A 203 -4.53 -24.31 -24.87
CA LEU A 203 -4.48 -25.52 -25.69
C LEU A 203 -5.67 -25.61 -26.66
N LYS A 204 -6.84 -25.11 -26.29
CA LYS A 204 -7.99 -25.03 -27.22
C LYS A 204 -7.73 -24.13 -28.42
N ILE A 205 -6.97 -23.05 -28.23
CA ILE A 205 -6.55 -22.17 -29.31
C ILE A 205 -5.48 -22.88 -30.15
N GLU A 206 -4.49 -23.51 -29.52
CA GLU A 206 -3.45 -24.31 -30.19
C GLU A 206 -4.07 -25.45 -31.03
N LEU A 207 -5.15 -26.07 -30.55
CA LEU A 207 -5.89 -27.09 -31.29
C LEU A 207 -6.51 -26.56 -32.60
N LEU A 208 -6.96 -25.31 -32.63
CA LEU A 208 -7.48 -24.72 -33.86
C LEU A 208 -6.35 -24.57 -34.89
N PHE A 209 -5.22 -24.00 -34.49
CA PHE A 209 -4.05 -23.87 -35.34
C PHE A 209 -3.54 -25.24 -35.82
N ALA A 210 -3.50 -26.24 -34.94
CA ALA A 210 -3.07 -27.58 -35.31
C ALA A 210 -3.96 -28.23 -36.39
N LYS A 211 -5.25 -27.91 -36.41
CA LYS A 211 -6.16 -28.37 -37.47
C LYS A 211 -5.93 -27.63 -38.79
N ASP A 212 -5.62 -26.35 -38.72
CA ASP A 212 -5.27 -25.55 -39.90
C ASP A 212 -3.96 -26.06 -40.54
N GLU A 213 -2.95 -26.41 -39.73
CA GLU A 213 -1.69 -27.00 -40.22
C GLU A 213 -1.91 -28.39 -40.84
N GLU A 214 -2.77 -29.21 -40.25
CA GLU A 214 -3.13 -30.51 -40.81
C GLU A 214 -3.87 -30.38 -42.16
N GLU A 215 -4.72 -29.37 -42.30
CA GLU A 215 -5.34 -29.01 -43.58
C GLU A 215 -4.30 -28.51 -44.59
N TRP A 216 -3.33 -27.72 -44.14
CA TRP A 216 -2.24 -27.24 -45.00
C TRP A 216 -1.39 -28.40 -45.53
N ASP A 217 -0.94 -29.32 -44.67
CA ASP A 217 -0.19 -30.53 -45.05
C ASP A 217 -0.96 -31.41 -46.03
N ARG A 218 -2.28 -31.45 -45.91
CA ARG A 218 -3.16 -32.18 -46.84
C ARG A 218 -3.16 -31.54 -48.23
N VAL A 219 -3.12 -30.21 -48.32
CA VAL A 219 -3.12 -29.46 -49.58
C VAL A 219 -1.74 -29.47 -50.25
N THR A 220 -0.66 -29.47 -49.46
CA THR A 220 0.72 -29.41 -49.95
C THR A 220 1.34 -30.79 -50.23
N GLU A 221 0.60 -31.89 -50.02
CA GLU A 221 1.04 -33.28 -50.23
C GLU A 221 2.40 -33.60 -49.57
N THR A 222 2.77 -32.87 -48.51
CA THR A 222 4.13 -32.91 -47.91
C THR A 222 4.34 -34.11 -46.98
N LYS A 223 3.44 -35.10 -47.01
CA LYS A 223 3.54 -36.28 -46.13
C LYS A 223 4.67 -37.20 -46.61
N GLU A 224 5.83 -37.10 -45.98
CA GLU A 224 6.89 -38.08 -46.14
C GLU A 224 6.40 -39.48 -45.67
N PRO A 225 6.77 -40.59 -46.34
CA PRO A 225 6.23 -41.93 -46.06
C PRO A 225 6.77 -42.61 -44.80
N THR A 226 7.40 -41.87 -43.88
CA THR A 226 8.23 -42.46 -42.83
C THR A 226 7.55 -42.34 -41.47
N GLU A 227 7.09 -43.49 -40.98
CA GLU A 227 6.76 -43.85 -39.58
C GLU A 227 5.61 -43.06 -38.91
N GLU A 228 4.48 -43.77 -38.74
CA GLU A 228 3.25 -43.45 -37.98
C GLU A 228 2.74 -42.00 -38.05
N PRO A 229 1.59 -41.74 -38.71
CA PRO A 229 1.08 -40.38 -38.90
C PRO A 229 0.55 -39.78 -37.59
N SER A 230 1.46 -39.28 -36.76
CA SER A 230 1.13 -38.42 -35.63
C SER A 230 0.48 -37.16 -36.16
N THR A 231 -0.77 -36.93 -35.76
CA THR A 231 -1.54 -35.78 -36.24
C THR A 231 -1.19 -34.54 -35.40
N TRP A 232 -1.04 -33.37 -36.03
CA TRP A 232 -0.77 -32.11 -35.30
C TRP A 232 -1.78 -31.85 -34.18
N SER A 233 -3.05 -32.22 -34.41
CA SER A 233 -4.15 -32.05 -33.46
C SER A 233 -4.15 -33.05 -32.29
N GLU A 234 -3.48 -34.20 -32.43
CA GLU A 234 -3.48 -35.26 -31.42
C GLU A 234 -2.85 -34.80 -30.09
N HIS A 235 -1.71 -34.12 -30.16
CA HIS A 235 -0.97 -33.63 -29.00
C HIS A 235 -1.78 -32.61 -28.15
N PRO A 236 -2.35 -31.53 -28.72
CA PRO A 236 -3.19 -30.62 -27.97
C PRO A 236 -4.47 -31.28 -27.46
N GLU A 237 -5.08 -32.21 -28.21
CA GLU A 237 -6.26 -32.96 -27.73
C GLU A 237 -5.95 -33.80 -26.49
N ASN A 238 -4.89 -34.61 -26.54
CA ASN A 238 -4.44 -35.42 -25.40
C ASN A 238 -4.10 -34.53 -24.20
N ALA A 239 -3.40 -33.41 -24.42
CA ALA A 239 -3.09 -32.47 -23.37
C ALA A 239 -4.33 -31.79 -22.75
N ILE A 240 -5.38 -31.53 -23.53
CA ILE A 240 -6.67 -31.00 -23.03
C ILE A 240 -7.36 -32.05 -22.17
N VAL A 241 -7.41 -33.30 -22.62
CA VAL A 241 -8.00 -34.42 -21.86
C VAL A 241 -7.31 -34.57 -20.50
N ASP A 242 -5.98 -34.57 -20.49
CA ASP A 242 -5.17 -34.63 -19.27
C ASP A 242 -5.47 -33.50 -18.28
N VAL A 243 -5.56 -32.27 -18.78
CA VAL A 243 -5.84 -31.09 -17.96
C VAL A 243 -7.27 -31.14 -17.41
N ASN A 244 -8.24 -31.55 -18.22
CA ASN A 244 -9.62 -31.74 -17.78
C ASN A 244 -9.73 -32.83 -16.71
N ALA A 245 -9.01 -33.95 -16.87
CA ALA A 245 -8.94 -35.01 -15.87
C ALA A 245 -8.37 -34.49 -14.53
N LYS A 246 -7.31 -33.66 -14.57
CA LYS A 246 -6.74 -33.03 -13.37
C LYS A 246 -7.72 -32.09 -12.67
N ILE A 247 -8.48 -31.29 -13.43
CA ILE A 247 -9.52 -30.40 -12.88
C ILE A 247 -10.65 -31.23 -12.25
N ALA A 248 -11.15 -32.24 -12.97
CA ALA A 248 -12.23 -33.10 -12.51
C ALA A 248 -11.84 -33.85 -11.21
N HIS A 249 -10.63 -34.43 -11.18
CA HIS A 249 -10.10 -35.09 -9.99
C HIS A 249 -9.98 -34.13 -8.80
N PHE A 250 -9.51 -32.89 -9.03
CA PHE A 250 -9.45 -31.88 -7.98
C PHE A 250 -10.84 -31.50 -7.43
N ASP A 251 -11.81 -31.32 -8.31
CA ASP A 251 -13.18 -30.95 -7.94
C ASP A 251 -13.88 -32.11 -7.20
N MET A 252 -13.66 -33.36 -7.63
CA MET A 252 -14.16 -34.58 -6.96
C MET A 252 -13.57 -34.73 -5.54
N HIS A 253 -12.25 -34.67 -5.40
CA HIS A 253 -11.60 -34.74 -4.09
C HIS A 253 -12.04 -33.57 -3.18
N SER A 254 -12.30 -32.40 -3.75
CA SER A 254 -12.82 -31.26 -2.99
C SER A 254 -14.24 -31.51 -2.49
N LYS A 255 -15.10 -32.15 -3.29
CA LYS A 255 -16.44 -32.57 -2.87
C LYS A 255 -16.38 -33.57 -1.72
N GLU A 256 -15.59 -34.64 -1.85
CA GLU A 256 -15.39 -35.65 -0.80
C GLU A 256 -14.88 -35.02 0.50
N LEU A 257 -13.91 -34.11 0.39
CA LEU A 257 -13.39 -33.39 1.55
C LEU A 257 -14.46 -32.52 2.21
N SER A 258 -15.33 -31.89 1.43
CA SER A 258 -16.46 -31.11 1.93
C SER A 258 -17.42 -31.97 2.74
N ASP A 259 -17.78 -33.15 2.22
CA ASP A 259 -18.71 -34.08 2.87
C ASP A 259 -18.13 -34.60 4.19
N ASN A 260 -16.84 -34.95 4.20
CA ASN A 260 -16.13 -35.36 5.41
C ASN A 260 -16.06 -34.23 6.46
N MET A 261 -15.77 -33.00 6.03
CA MET A 261 -15.77 -31.84 6.92
C MET A 261 -17.16 -31.52 7.46
N TRP A 262 -18.23 -31.74 6.67
CA TRP A 262 -19.60 -31.53 7.10
C TRP A 262 -20.01 -32.51 8.20
N LYS A 263 -19.66 -33.80 8.06
CA LYS A 263 -19.86 -34.82 9.10
C LYS A 263 -19.22 -34.40 10.42
N ILE A 264 -18.01 -33.83 10.36
CA ILE A 264 -17.31 -33.31 11.55
C ILE A 264 -18.06 -32.14 12.18
N VAL A 265 -18.59 -31.21 11.38
CA VAL A 265 -19.39 -30.08 11.89
C VAL A 265 -20.64 -30.57 12.61
N LEU A 266 -21.35 -31.57 12.04
CA LEU A 266 -22.52 -32.17 12.67
C LEU A 266 -22.15 -32.86 14.00
N ALA A 267 -21.07 -33.63 14.02
CA ALA A 267 -20.60 -34.29 15.24
C ALA A 267 -20.18 -33.29 16.34
N GLU A 268 -19.45 -32.23 15.98
CA GLU A 268 -19.06 -31.18 16.95
C GLU A 268 -20.28 -30.37 17.44
N LYS A 269 -21.34 -30.23 16.63
CA LYS A 269 -22.60 -29.60 17.06
C LYS A 269 -23.33 -30.46 18.09
N ALA A 270 -23.50 -31.76 17.81
CA ALA A 270 -24.18 -32.68 18.73
C ALA A 270 -23.49 -32.70 20.10
N LEU A 271 -22.15 -32.82 20.12
CA LEU A 271 -21.39 -32.76 21.37
C LEU A 271 -21.48 -31.41 22.08
N ALA A 272 -21.55 -30.30 21.33
CA ALA A 272 -21.70 -28.98 21.92
C ALA A 272 -23.08 -28.79 22.59
N GLU A 273 -24.13 -29.43 22.06
CA GLU A 273 -25.46 -29.45 22.67
C GLU A 273 -25.48 -30.31 23.94
N GLU A 274 -24.84 -31.49 23.92
CA GLU A 274 -24.67 -32.33 25.12
C GLU A 274 -23.93 -31.59 26.25
N GLU A 275 -22.83 -30.89 25.93
CA GLU A 275 -22.09 -30.09 26.90
C GLU A 275 -22.91 -28.92 27.46
N ALA A 276 -23.71 -28.28 26.61
CA ALA A 276 -24.61 -27.21 27.05
C ALA A 276 -25.66 -27.74 28.04
N ASN A 277 -26.26 -28.89 27.76
CA ASN A 277 -27.23 -29.54 28.63
C ASN A 277 -26.60 -29.97 29.97
N GLN A 278 -25.40 -30.57 29.95
CA GLN A 278 -24.67 -30.94 31.17
C GLN A 278 -24.29 -29.72 32.02
N THR A 279 -23.97 -28.59 31.39
CA THR A 279 -23.66 -27.34 32.11
C THR A 279 -24.91 -26.75 32.75
N GLN A 280 -26.06 -26.79 32.07
CA GLN A 280 -27.35 -26.35 32.63
C GLN A 280 -27.79 -27.21 33.81
N LEU A 281 -27.58 -28.54 33.76
CA LEU A 281 -27.93 -29.45 34.86
C LEU A 281 -27.05 -29.28 36.11
N LYS A 282 -25.86 -28.68 35.97
CA LYS A 282 -24.92 -28.42 37.08
C LYS A 282 -25.11 -27.04 37.74
N GLN A 283 -25.95 -26.18 37.17
CA GLN A 283 -26.30 -24.85 37.69
C GLN A 283 -27.60 -24.90 38.47
#